data_AF-A0A3T0RPD0-F1
#
_entry.id   AF-A0A3T0RPD0-F1
#
_cell.length_a   1.000
_cell.length_b   1.000
_cell.length_c   1.000
_cell.angle_alpha   90.00
_cell.angle_beta   90.00
_cell.angle_gamma   90.00
#
_symmetry.space_group_name_H-M   'P 1'
#
loop_
_entity.id
_entity.type
_entity.pdbx_description
1 polymer ?
#
loop_
_entity_poly.entity_id
_entity_poly.type
_entity_poly.pdbx_seq_one_letter_code
_entity_poly.pdbx_strand_id
1 'polypeptide(L)'
;MRNRSILYFAGFMVAILGFLMFDYSVRREYLIKTTQQRNAASTETVAAEATANPVSDIGLRTRFLSRFKNFTTRMNALSEEPEQGEEFLKEFSQTIKDQDIIALSEILNDRNFKNDERTLALELLVMNQNFTSHELINTFVQNENFTARDNQEFEISLRAQAIEGLTLFADKKLVRKNLENLKIRTKHAFLHERADKAIQYLSNSNLTAPSENADASTR
;
A
#
# COMPACT_ATOMS: atom_id res chain seq x y z
N MET A 1 3.93 -21.90 20.79
CA MET A 1 3.75 -21.74 19.33
C MET A 1 3.58 -20.25 18.94
N ARG A 2 4.54 -19.38 19.32
CA ARG A 2 4.71 -18.00 18.82
C ARG A 2 6.12 -17.99 18.24
N ASN A 3 6.33 -17.53 17.01
CA ASN A 3 7.62 -17.18 16.37
C ASN A 3 7.67 -17.48 14.86
N ARG A 4 6.70 -18.21 14.28
CA ARG A 4 6.71 -18.49 12.82
C ARG A 4 6.14 -17.34 11.96
N SER A 5 5.24 -16.53 12.50
CA SER A 5 4.66 -15.37 11.80
C SER A 5 5.64 -14.20 11.63
N ILE A 6 6.61 -14.05 12.53
CA ILE A 6 7.65 -13.00 12.47
C ILE A 6 8.67 -13.30 11.36
N LEU A 7 8.99 -14.58 11.12
CA LEU A 7 9.96 -14.95 10.08
C LEU A 7 9.45 -14.70 8.66
N TYR A 8 8.15 -14.86 8.38
CA TYR A 8 7.59 -14.57 7.06
C TYR A 8 7.44 -13.07 6.80
N PHE A 9 7.19 -12.28 7.85
CA PHE A 9 7.11 -10.82 7.77
C PHE A 9 8.51 -10.19 7.58
N ALA A 10 9.53 -10.70 8.30
CA ALA A 10 10.92 -10.30 8.13
C ALA A 10 11.46 -10.64 6.72
N GLY A 11 11.09 -11.79 6.15
CA GLY A 11 11.46 -12.16 4.78
C GLY A 11 10.85 -11.24 3.70
N PHE A 12 9.63 -10.75 3.94
CA PHE A 12 8.94 -9.80 3.07
C PHE A 12 9.56 -8.39 3.15
N MET A 13 9.90 -7.92 4.35
CA MET A 13 10.58 -6.64 4.56
C MET A 13 12.01 -6.62 3.98
N VAL A 14 12.76 -7.73 4.05
CA VAL A 14 14.10 -7.82 3.42
C VAL A 14 14.01 -7.75 1.89
N ALA A 15 12.96 -8.29 1.29
CA ALA A 15 12.73 -8.18 -0.16
C ALA A 15 12.35 -6.74 -0.58
N ILE A 16 11.59 -6.03 0.26
CA ILE A 16 11.22 -4.62 0.05
C ILE A 16 12.44 -3.70 0.22
N LEU A 17 13.26 -3.92 1.26
CA LEU A 17 14.49 -3.16 1.48
C LEU A 17 15.54 -3.40 0.37
N GLY A 18 15.65 -4.63 -0.13
CA GLY A 18 16.51 -4.95 -1.27
C GLY A 18 16.09 -4.25 -2.57
N PHE A 19 14.79 -4.11 -2.80
CA PHE A 19 14.25 -3.40 -3.96
C PHE A 19 14.40 -1.87 -3.83
N LEU A 20 14.19 -1.31 -2.64
CA LEU A 20 14.38 0.13 -2.37
C LEU A 20 15.85 0.56 -2.49
N MET A 21 16.80 -0.28 -2.06
CA MET A 21 18.23 0.03 -2.18
C MET A 21 18.74 -0.04 -3.63
N PHE A 22 18.21 -0.96 -4.46
CA PHE A 22 18.55 -1.03 -5.89
C PHE A 22 18.03 0.20 -6.67
N ASP A 23 16.84 0.72 -6.34
CA ASP A 23 16.28 1.94 -6.94
C ASP A 23 17.03 3.22 -6.48
N TYR A 24 17.58 3.23 -5.26
CA TYR A 24 18.32 4.38 -4.72
C TYR A 24 19.67 4.63 -5.41
N SER A 25 20.42 3.58 -5.78
CA SER A 25 21.70 3.73 -6.48
C SER A 25 21.53 4.29 -7.90
N VAL A 26 20.43 3.97 -8.58
CA VAL A 26 20.14 4.48 -9.94
C VAL A 26 19.62 5.92 -9.91
N ARG A 27 18.89 6.34 -8.87
CA ARG A 27 18.37 7.72 -8.72
C ARG A 27 19.41 8.78 -8.38
N ARG A 28 20.54 8.43 -7.76
CA ARG A 28 21.60 9.43 -7.43
C ARG A 28 22.22 10.08 -8.66
N GLU A 29 22.35 9.36 -9.77
CA GLU A 29 22.91 9.92 -11.02
C GLU A 29 21.96 10.90 -11.73
N TYR A 30 20.64 10.81 -11.48
CA TYR A 30 19.64 11.69 -12.10
C TYR A 30 19.42 13.01 -11.34
N LEU A 31 19.55 13.01 -10.01
CA LEU A 31 19.27 14.19 -9.16
C LEU A 31 20.35 15.29 -9.22
N ILE A 32 21.58 14.94 -9.59
CA ILE A 32 22.66 15.93 -9.76
C ILE A 32 22.47 16.77 -11.03
N LYS A 33 21.70 16.29 -12.02
CA LYS A 33 21.47 17.00 -13.29
C LYS A 33 20.26 17.95 -13.28
N THR A 34 19.27 17.75 -12.39
CA THR A 34 17.99 18.50 -12.43
C THR A 34 17.89 19.64 -11.42
N THR A 35 18.81 19.72 -10.46
CA THR A 35 18.78 20.76 -9.40
C THR A 35 19.30 22.13 -9.87
N GLN A 36 19.87 22.23 -11.07
CA GLN A 36 20.37 23.52 -11.62
C GLN A 36 19.34 24.34 -12.41
N GLN A 37 18.11 23.85 -12.62
CA GLN A 37 17.17 24.47 -13.59
C GLN A 37 15.83 24.97 -13.04
N ARG A 38 15.58 24.92 -11.71
CA ARG A 38 14.24 25.26 -11.15
C ARG A 38 14.22 26.38 -10.12
N ASN A 39 15.13 27.35 -10.24
CA ASN A 39 15.05 28.63 -9.52
C ASN A 39 14.76 29.78 -10.49
N ALA A 40 13.53 29.84 -11.01
CA ALA A 40 12.93 31.05 -11.59
C ALA A 40 11.42 30.84 -11.82
N ALA A 41 10.61 31.82 -11.41
CA ALA A 41 9.15 31.99 -11.61
C ALA A 41 8.22 31.21 -10.64
N SER A 42 7.22 31.78 -9.96
CA SER A 42 6.70 33.17 -9.83
C SER A 42 5.74 33.24 -8.63
N THR A 43 5.49 34.47 -8.18
CA THR A 43 4.73 34.94 -7.00
C THR A 43 3.24 35.27 -7.30
N GLU A 44 2.36 35.12 -6.29
CA GLU A 44 1.03 35.77 -6.02
C GLU A 44 -0.13 35.70 -7.08
N THR A 45 -1.45 35.68 -6.79
CA THR A 45 -2.30 36.40 -5.79
C THR A 45 -3.73 35.78 -5.60
N VAL A 46 -4.43 36.24 -4.56
CA VAL A 46 -5.76 36.02 -3.89
C VAL A 46 -7.01 36.26 -4.82
N ALA A 47 -8.26 35.75 -4.68
CA ALA A 47 -9.28 35.81 -3.60
C ALA A 47 -10.58 34.96 -3.89
N ALA A 48 -11.43 34.82 -2.85
CA ALA A 48 -12.69 34.05 -2.66
C ALA A 48 -13.96 34.59 -3.41
N GLU A 49 -15.15 33.96 -3.52
CA GLU A 49 -16.13 33.38 -2.56
C GLU A 49 -17.13 32.45 -3.32
N ALA A 50 -17.44 31.22 -2.89
CA ALA A 50 -18.37 30.72 -1.84
C ALA A 50 -19.84 30.50 -2.29
N THR A 51 -20.31 29.23 -2.25
CA THR A 51 -21.57 28.80 -1.59
C THR A 51 -21.72 27.27 -1.61
N ALA A 52 -21.57 26.63 -0.45
CA ALA A 52 -22.23 25.41 0.04
C ALA A 52 -21.34 24.83 1.16
N ASN A 53 -21.80 24.84 2.42
CA ASN A 53 -21.03 24.46 3.62
C ASN A 53 -20.11 23.22 3.43
N PRO A 54 -18.78 23.38 3.25
CA PRO A 54 -17.83 22.28 3.07
C PRO A 54 -16.81 22.20 4.23
N VAL A 55 -17.10 22.87 5.35
CA VAL A 55 -16.11 23.22 6.40
C VAL A 55 -15.67 22.02 7.26
N SER A 56 -16.39 20.89 7.24
CA SER A 56 -15.99 19.71 8.04
C SER A 56 -14.98 18.80 7.33
N ASP A 57 -15.10 18.57 6.03
CA ASP A 57 -14.39 17.49 5.34
C ASP A 57 -13.02 17.93 4.76
N ILE A 58 -12.97 19.10 4.13
CA ILE A 58 -11.73 19.68 3.58
C ILE A 58 -10.69 19.91 4.69
N GLY A 59 -11.14 20.34 5.87
CA GLY A 59 -10.28 20.58 7.02
C GLY A 59 -9.71 19.28 7.61
N LEU A 60 -10.50 18.19 7.63
CA LEU A 60 -10.03 16.87 8.07
C LEU A 60 -9.01 16.30 7.10
N ARG A 61 -9.31 16.34 5.80
CA ARG A 61 -8.40 15.92 4.73
C ARG A 61 -7.07 16.68 4.76
N THR A 62 -7.11 18.00 4.87
CA THR A 62 -5.89 18.83 4.91
C THR A 62 -5.02 18.51 6.13
N ARG A 63 -5.64 18.29 7.30
CA ARG A 63 -4.94 17.86 8.50
C ARG A 63 -4.30 16.48 8.33
N PHE A 64 -5.00 15.55 7.71
CA PHE A 64 -4.45 14.23 7.40
C PHE A 64 -3.25 14.33 6.46
N LEU A 65 -3.35 15.05 5.35
CA LEU A 65 -2.25 15.20 4.40
C LEU A 65 -0.99 15.83 5.04
N SER A 66 -1.17 16.79 5.95
CA SER A 66 -0.07 17.36 6.73
C SER A 66 0.58 16.32 7.66
N ARG A 67 -0.23 15.55 8.40
CA ARG A 67 0.27 14.43 9.23
C ARG A 67 0.99 13.37 8.39
N PHE A 68 0.41 13.01 7.25
CA PHE A 68 0.96 12.01 6.34
C PHE A 68 2.31 12.45 5.77
N LYS A 69 2.46 13.73 5.39
CA LYS A 69 3.75 14.28 4.93
C LYS A 69 4.84 14.24 6.01
N ASN A 70 4.48 14.54 7.26
CA ASN A 70 5.41 14.42 8.38
C ASN A 70 5.80 12.95 8.63
N PHE A 71 4.81 12.05 8.54
CA PHE A 71 5.02 10.61 8.61
C PHE A 71 5.97 10.12 7.52
N THR A 72 5.75 10.45 6.24
CA THR A 72 6.62 10.01 5.14
C THR A 72 8.04 10.57 5.26
N THR A 73 8.18 11.82 5.71
CA THR A 73 9.49 12.42 6.00
C THR A 73 10.24 11.64 7.07
N ARG A 74 9.57 11.25 8.16
CA ARG A 74 10.17 10.48 9.24
C ARG A 74 10.44 9.02 8.83
N MET A 75 9.54 8.38 8.08
CA MET A 75 9.78 7.05 7.51
C MET A 75 11.03 7.02 6.64
N ASN A 76 11.22 8.04 5.79
CA ASN A 76 12.41 8.15 4.95
C ASN A 76 13.69 8.36 5.77
N ALA A 77 13.62 9.07 6.90
CA ALA A 77 14.76 9.21 7.80
C ALA A 77 15.12 7.90 8.51
N LEU A 78 14.15 6.99 8.68
CA LEU A 78 14.34 5.67 9.30
C LEU A 78 14.68 4.58 8.28
N SER A 79 15.03 4.91 7.02
CA SER A 79 15.25 3.91 5.96
C SER A 79 16.42 2.95 6.24
N GLU A 80 17.39 3.38 7.04
CA GLU A 80 18.54 2.57 7.45
C GLU A 80 18.29 1.80 8.77
N GLU A 81 17.13 2.02 9.40
CA GLU A 81 16.76 1.49 10.72
C GLU A 81 15.45 0.71 10.62
N PRO A 82 15.46 -0.49 10.01
CA PRO A 82 14.25 -1.19 9.58
C PRO A 82 13.29 -1.55 10.73
N GLU A 83 13.83 -1.92 11.90
CA GLU A 83 13.01 -2.23 13.09
C GLU A 83 12.26 -0.99 13.59
N GLN A 84 12.91 0.17 13.61
CA GLN A 84 12.29 1.43 14.02
C GLN A 84 11.30 1.94 12.96
N GLY A 85 11.62 1.75 11.68
CA GLY A 85 10.70 2.04 10.59
C GLY A 85 9.41 1.21 10.69
N GLU A 86 9.52 -0.08 10.98
CA GLU A 86 8.38 -0.97 11.18
C GLU A 86 7.53 -0.57 12.39
N GLU A 87 8.17 -0.29 13.54
CA GLU A 87 7.49 0.17 14.73
C GLU A 87 6.75 1.48 14.47
N PHE A 88 7.41 2.45 13.83
CA PHE A 88 6.81 3.74 13.52
C PHE A 88 5.64 3.64 12.52
N LEU A 89 5.76 2.79 11.50
CA LEU A 89 4.66 2.48 10.58
C LEU A 89 3.45 1.89 11.33
N LYS A 90 3.70 0.95 12.24
CA LYS A 90 2.67 0.30 13.07
C LYS A 90 2.01 1.27 14.05
N GLU A 91 2.77 2.16 14.67
CA GLU A 91 2.22 3.21 15.51
C GLU A 91 1.35 4.16 14.70
N PHE A 92 1.82 4.61 13.53
CA PHE A 92 1.04 5.52 12.68
C PHE A 92 -0.25 4.86 12.18
N SER A 93 -0.22 3.59 11.81
CA SER A 93 -1.41 2.86 11.32
C SER A 93 -2.53 2.80 12.36
N GLN A 94 -2.19 2.78 13.67
CA GLN A 94 -3.17 2.80 14.76
C GLN A 94 -3.86 4.17 14.91
N THR A 95 -3.29 5.22 14.32
CA THR A 95 -3.86 6.58 14.35
C THR A 95 -4.76 6.91 13.15
N ILE A 96 -4.90 5.97 12.21
CA ILE A 96 -5.72 6.11 10.99
C ILE A 96 -7.19 5.94 11.34
N LYS A 97 -8.00 6.92 10.93
CA LYS A 97 -9.47 6.91 11.08
C LYS A 97 -10.13 6.61 9.74
N ASP A 98 -11.42 6.25 9.74
CA ASP A 98 -12.16 5.92 8.51
C ASP A 98 -12.10 7.03 7.44
N GLN A 99 -12.16 8.29 7.85
CA GLN A 99 -12.01 9.44 6.95
C GLN A 99 -10.59 9.55 6.33
N ASP A 100 -9.57 9.05 7.03
CA ASP A 100 -8.18 9.08 6.55
C ASP A 100 -7.97 8.00 5.46
N ILE A 101 -8.76 6.93 5.47
CA ILE A 101 -8.73 5.83 4.48
C ILE A 101 -9.06 6.34 3.07
N ILE A 102 -10.02 7.26 2.97
CA ILE A 102 -10.38 7.87 1.68
C ILE A 102 -9.19 8.69 1.14
N ALA A 103 -8.56 9.49 1.99
CA ALA A 103 -7.39 10.27 1.60
C ALA A 103 -6.17 9.37 1.25
N LEU A 104 -5.98 8.25 1.94
CA LEU A 104 -4.98 7.24 1.57
C LEU A 104 -5.24 6.65 0.18
N SER A 105 -6.51 6.40 -0.17
CA SER A 105 -6.87 5.95 -1.51
C SER A 105 -6.62 7.00 -2.59
N GLU A 106 -6.87 8.28 -2.30
CA GLU A 106 -6.54 9.37 -3.22
C GLU A 106 -5.03 9.43 -3.49
N ILE A 107 -4.21 9.34 -2.43
CA ILE A 107 -2.74 9.29 -2.56
C ILE A 107 -2.34 8.09 -3.41
N LEU A 108 -2.86 6.90 -3.13
CA LEU A 108 -2.55 5.68 -3.88
C LEU A 108 -2.84 5.81 -5.39
N ASN A 109 -3.95 6.47 -5.76
CA ASN A 109 -4.40 6.59 -7.15
C ASN A 109 -3.83 7.80 -7.89
N ASP A 110 -3.44 8.87 -7.19
CA ASP A 110 -2.93 10.09 -7.80
C ASP A 110 -1.42 9.99 -8.09
N ARG A 111 -1.09 10.01 -9.39
CA ARG A 111 0.28 9.91 -9.90
C ARG A 111 1.13 11.15 -9.64
N ASN A 112 0.57 12.23 -9.12
CA ASN A 112 1.32 13.40 -8.70
C ASN A 112 2.03 13.20 -7.34
N PHE A 113 1.61 12.20 -6.55
CA PHE A 113 2.35 11.80 -5.35
C PHE A 113 3.59 11.00 -5.70
N LYS A 114 4.61 11.10 -4.86
CA LYS A 114 5.85 10.33 -5.03
C LYS A 114 5.57 8.84 -4.89
N ASN A 115 6.33 8.02 -5.61
CA ASN A 115 6.19 6.56 -5.54
C ASN A 115 6.25 6.03 -4.10
N ASP A 116 7.16 6.55 -3.27
CA ASP A 116 7.28 6.12 -1.87
C ASP A 116 6.05 6.51 -1.03
N GLU A 117 5.44 7.66 -1.30
CA GLU A 117 4.20 8.09 -0.65
C GLU A 117 3.04 7.17 -1.04
N ARG A 118 2.97 6.77 -2.31
CA ARG A 118 1.95 5.84 -2.82
C ARG A 118 2.12 4.43 -2.24
N THR A 119 3.36 3.95 -2.13
CA THR A 119 3.69 2.68 -1.48
C THR A 119 3.31 2.68 0.00
N LEU A 120 3.65 3.75 0.74
CA LEU A 120 3.27 3.89 2.14
C LEU A 120 1.74 3.98 2.32
N ALA A 121 1.04 4.65 1.39
CA ALA A 121 -0.42 4.69 1.43
C ALA A 121 -1.04 3.31 1.24
N LEU A 122 -0.52 2.51 0.30
CA LEU A 122 -0.92 1.12 0.13
C LEU A 122 -0.68 0.30 1.41
N GLU A 123 0.50 0.41 2.01
CA GLU A 123 0.86 -0.33 3.22
C GLU A 123 -0.10 -0.02 4.38
N LEU A 124 -0.42 1.25 4.59
CA LEU A 124 -1.37 1.66 5.62
C LEU A 124 -2.79 1.14 5.37
N LEU A 125 -3.25 1.10 4.12
CA LEU A 125 -4.53 0.49 3.76
C LEU A 125 -4.53 -1.02 4.04
N VAL A 126 -3.43 -1.71 3.70
CA VAL A 126 -3.26 -3.15 3.96
C VAL A 126 -3.29 -3.45 5.46
N MET A 127 -2.61 -2.63 6.27
CA MET A 127 -2.56 -2.78 7.73
C MET A 127 -3.88 -2.49 8.43
N ASN A 128 -4.74 -1.62 7.86
CA ASN A 128 -6.02 -1.25 8.48
C ASN A 128 -7.02 -2.42 8.48
N GLN A 129 -6.91 -3.38 7.54
CA GLN A 129 -7.68 -4.63 7.45
C GLN A 129 -9.22 -4.50 7.54
N ASN A 130 -9.79 -3.28 7.44
CA ASN A 130 -11.23 -3.09 7.39
C ASN A 130 -11.79 -3.32 5.99
N PHE A 131 -13.12 -3.48 5.89
CA PHE A 131 -13.79 -3.76 4.62
C PHE A 131 -13.60 -2.64 3.59
N THR A 132 -13.68 -1.37 4.02
CA THR A 132 -13.47 -0.20 3.15
C THR A 132 -12.09 -0.20 2.51
N SER A 133 -11.03 -0.44 3.29
CA SER A 133 -9.65 -0.52 2.79
C SER A 133 -9.49 -1.66 1.80
N HIS A 134 -10.09 -2.82 2.09
CA HIS A 134 -10.12 -3.96 1.16
C HIS A 134 -10.80 -3.60 -0.17
N GLU A 135 -11.96 -2.94 -0.16
CA GLU A 135 -12.65 -2.52 -1.38
C GLU A 135 -11.83 -1.52 -2.20
N LEU A 136 -11.14 -0.59 -1.54
CA LEU A 136 -10.30 0.41 -2.20
C LEU A 136 -9.05 -0.23 -2.82
N ILE A 137 -8.39 -1.14 -2.09
CA ILE A 137 -7.26 -1.91 -2.63
C ILE A 137 -7.71 -2.78 -3.80
N ASN A 138 -8.85 -3.47 -3.68
CA ASN A 138 -9.40 -4.27 -4.77
C ASN A 138 -9.70 -3.39 -5.99
N THR A 139 -10.33 -2.22 -5.80
CA THR A 139 -10.62 -1.28 -6.89
C THR A 139 -9.34 -0.82 -7.58
N PHE A 140 -8.29 -0.51 -6.82
CA PHE A 140 -6.98 -0.15 -7.34
C PHE A 140 -6.36 -1.27 -8.20
N VAL A 141 -6.40 -2.51 -7.71
CA VAL A 141 -5.91 -3.70 -8.43
C VAL A 141 -6.69 -3.95 -9.71
N GLN A 142 -8.02 -3.79 -9.68
CA GLN A 142 -8.90 -4.03 -10.83
C GLN A 142 -8.83 -2.93 -11.91
N ASN A 143 -8.29 -1.75 -11.57
CA ASN A 143 -8.17 -0.63 -12.49
C ASN A 143 -6.80 -0.63 -13.19
N GLU A 144 -6.74 -1.19 -14.40
CA GLU A 144 -5.52 -1.29 -15.21
C GLU A 144 -5.30 -0.11 -16.17
N ASN A 145 -5.94 1.05 -15.94
CA ASN A 145 -5.81 2.22 -16.82
C ASN A 145 -4.53 3.03 -16.54
N PHE A 146 -3.37 2.51 -16.96
CA PHE A 146 -2.11 3.25 -16.98
C PHE A 146 -1.58 3.41 -18.42
N THR A 147 -1.57 4.66 -18.88
CA THR A 147 -1.34 5.05 -20.29
C THR A 147 0.04 5.66 -20.54
N ALA A 148 0.81 5.98 -19.50
CA ALA A 148 2.16 6.52 -19.62
C ALA A 148 3.19 5.41 -19.43
N ARG A 149 3.97 5.14 -20.49
CA ARG A 149 4.99 4.09 -20.56
C ARG A 149 6.02 4.20 -19.42
N ASP A 150 6.36 5.43 -19.03
CA ASP A 150 7.45 5.72 -18.09
C ASP A 150 7.12 5.40 -16.62
N ASN A 151 5.86 5.10 -16.28
CA ASN A 151 5.47 4.69 -14.92
C ASN A 151 4.77 3.32 -14.87
N GLN A 152 4.75 2.60 -15.99
CA GLN A 152 4.03 1.33 -16.10
C GLN A 152 4.61 0.25 -15.16
N GLU A 153 5.94 0.16 -15.05
CA GLU A 153 6.60 -0.83 -14.20
C GLU A 153 6.30 -0.63 -12.72
N PHE A 154 6.28 0.63 -12.26
CA PHE A 154 5.89 0.97 -10.90
C PHE A 154 4.41 0.66 -10.65
N GLU A 155 3.51 1.05 -11.57
CA GLU A 155 2.06 0.79 -11.45
C GLU A 155 1.75 -0.72 -11.39
N ILE A 156 2.48 -1.54 -12.15
CA ILE A 156 2.39 -3.00 -12.11
C ILE A 156 2.95 -3.53 -10.79
N SER A 157 4.11 -3.05 -10.35
CA SER A 157 4.73 -3.47 -9.09
C SER A 157 3.86 -3.14 -7.87
N LEU A 158 3.30 -1.93 -7.83
CA LEU A 158 2.42 -1.48 -6.75
C LEU A 158 1.12 -2.29 -6.71
N ARG A 159 0.56 -2.68 -7.87
CA ARG A 159 -0.58 -3.60 -7.93
C ARG A 159 -0.24 -5.02 -7.51
N ALA A 160 0.95 -5.50 -7.83
CA ALA A 160 1.41 -6.80 -7.34
C ALA A 160 1.51 -6.81 -5.81
N GLN A 161 2.06 -5.75 -5.20
CA GLN A 161 2.07 -5.60 -3.75
C GLN A 161 0.63 -5.54 -3.18
N ALA A 162 -0.27 -4.83 -3.85
CA ALA A 162 -1.68 -4.76 -3.43
C ALA A 162 -2.37 -6.13 -3.49
N ILE A 163 -2.11 -6.95 -4.52
CA ILE A 163 -2.59 -8.34 -4.63
C ILE A 163 -2.13 -9.18 -3.43
N GLU A 164 -0.85 -9.04 -3.05
CA GLU A 164 -0.29 -9.74 -1.89
C GLU A 164 -0.94 -9.24 -0.59
N GLY A 165 -1.09 -7.93 -0.43
CA GLY A 165 -1.76 -7.32 0.72
C GLY A 165 -3.21 -7.77 0.90
N LEU A 166 -3.96 -7.95 -0.19
CA LEU A 166 -5.34 -8.48 -0.14
C LEU A 166 -5.42 -9.84 0.55
N THR A 167 -4.35 -10.65 0.50
CA THR A 167 -4.34 -11.97 1.14
C THR A 167 -4.40 -11.91 2.67
N LEU A 168 -4.10 -10.75 3.27
CA LEU A 168 -4.18 -10.54 4.71
C LEU A 168 -5.62 -10.34 5.18
N PHE A 169 -6.53 -9.91 4.31
CA PHE A 169 -7.93 -9.66 4.66
C PHE A 169 -8.66 -10.91 5.19
N ALA A 170 -9.54 -10.74 6.18
CA ALA A 170 -10.13 -11.86 6.91
C ALA A 170 -11.00 -12.78 6.02
N ASP A 171 -11.80 -12.21 5.12
CA ASP A 171 -12.66 -13.00 4.23
C ASP A 171 -11.88 -13.56 3.04
N LYS A 172 -11.23 -14.72 3.25
CA LYS A 172 -10.43 -15.41 2.24
C LYS A 172 -11.24 -15.85 1.02
N LYS A 173 -12.56 -16.09 1.16
CA LYS A 173 -13.43 -16.48 0.04
C LYS A 173 -13.70 -15.28 -0.87
N LEU A 174 -13.98 -14.11 -0.28
CA LEU A 174 -14.13 -12.86 -1.02
C LEU A 174 -12.84 -12.49 -1.75
N VAL A 175 -11.69 -12.54 -1.07
CA VAL A 175 -10.39 -12.26 -1.69
C VAL A 175 -10.15 -13.19 -2.88
N ARG A 176 -10.35 -14.50 -2.71
CA ARG A 176 -10.19 -15.47 -3.80
C ARG A 176 -11.07 -15.12 -5.00
N LYS A 177 -12.36 -14.83 -4.78
CA LYS A 177 -13.29 -14.43 -5.85
C LYS A 177 -12.77 -13.20 -6.60
N ASN A 178 -12.29 -12.19 -5.88
CA ASN A 178 -11.75 -10.97 -6.47
C ASN A 178 -10.49 -11.23 -7.32
N LEU A 179 -9.59 -12.09 -6.84
CA LEU A 179 -8.37 -12.45 -7.56
C LEU A 179 -8.64 -13.31 -8.80
N GLU A 180 -9.62 -14.23 -8.76
CA GLU A 180 -10.05 -14.97 -9.97
C GLU A 180 -10.65 -14.02 -11.01
N ASN A 181 -11.46 -13.04 -10.57
CA ASN A 181 -11.97 -12.01 -11.47
C ASN A 181 -10.85 -11.17 -12.09
N LEU A 182 -9.79 -10.86 -11.32
CA LEU A 182 -8.62 -10.16 -11.84
C LEU A 182 -7.93 -10.98 -12.94
N LYS A 183 -7.67 -12.28 -12.70
CA LYS A 183 -6.99 -13.17 -13.66
C LYS A 183 -7.68 -13.22 -15.01
N ILE A 184 -9.01 -13.27 -15.01
CA ILE A 184 -9.81 -13.31 -16.25
C ILE A 184 -9.66 -12.01 -17.05
N ARG A 185 -9.49 -10.87 -16.37
CA ARG A 185 -9.53 -9.54 -16.99
C ARG A 185 -8.16 -8.95 -17.31
N THR A 186 -7.15 -9.28 -16.50
CA THR A 186 -5.82 -8.70 -16.61
C THR A 186 -5.15 -9.12 -17.91
N LYS A 187 -4.52 -8.16 -18.59
CA LYS A 187 -3.66 -8.46 -19.75
C LYS A 187 -2.20 -8.61 -19.35
N HIS A 188 -1.86 -8.39 -18.08
CA HIS A 188 -0.49 -8.41 -17.60
C HIS A 188 -0.15 -9.78 -17.01
N ALA A 189 0.71 -10.52 -17.71
CA ALA A 189 1.14 -11.86 -17.30
C ALA A 189 1.70 -11.87 -15.86
N PHE A 190 2.44 -10.83 -15.47
CA PHE A 190 2.97 -10.70 -14.11
C PHE A 190 1.86 -10.54 -13.05
N LEU A 191 0.83 -9.72 -13.30
CA LEU A 191 -0.29 -9.57 -12.36
C LEU A 191 -1.13 -10.85 -12.28
N HIS A 192 -1.30 -11.56 -13.40
CA HIS A 192 -1.92 -12.87 -13.42
C HIS A 192 -1.15 -13.87 -12.54
N GLU A 193 0.17 -13.97 -12.72
CA GLU A 193 1.03 -14.86 -11.92
C GLU A 193 0.95 -14.53 -10.42
N ARG A 194 0.96 -13.23 -10.08
CA ARG A 194 0.83 -12.77 -8.69
C ARG A 194 -0.53 -13.14 -8.10
N ALA A 195 -1.60 -13.03 -8.87
CA ALA A 195 -2.93 -13.46 -8.46
C ALA A 195 -3.00 -14.98 -8.23
N ASP A 196 -2.38 -15.79 -9.08
CA ASP A 196 -2.29 -17.25 -8.89
C ASP A 196 -1.57 -17.62 -7.60
N LYS A 197 -0.40 -17.01 -7.35
CA LYS A 197 0.36 -17.22 -6.12
C LYS A 197 -0.44 -16.84 -4.88
N ALA A 198 -1.13 -15.69 -4.92
CA ALA A 198 -2.00 -15.25 -3.84
C ALA A 198 -3.17 -16.23 -3.61
N ILE A 199 -3.83 -16.73 -4.65
CA ILE A 199 -4.90 -17.75 -4.55
C ILE A 199 -4.37 -19.06 -3.95
N GLN A 200 -3.17 -19.48 -4.34
CA GLN A 200 -2.52 -20.67 -3.78
C GLN A 200 -2.24 -20.48 -2.28
N TYR A 201 -1.72 -19.32 -1.88
CA TYR A 201 -1.49 -18.98 -0.47
C TYR A 201 -2.79 -19.07 0.35
N LEU A 202 -3.89 -18.50 -0.16
CA LEU A 202 -5.22 -18.56 0.46
C LEU A 202 -5.78 -20.00 0.58
N SER A 203 -5.32 -20.92 -0.27
CA SER A 203 -5.72 -22.33 -0.20
C SER A 203 -4.95 -23.08 0.89
N ASN A 204 -3.66 -22.79 1.01
CA ASN A 204 -2.79 -23.42 2.00
C ASN A 204 -3.08 -22.92 3.43
N SER A 205 -3.53 -21.66 3.61
CA SER A 205 -3.91 -21.12 4.91
C SER A 205 -5.13 -21.82 5.55
N ASN A 206 -5.96 -22.51 4.76
CA ASN A 206 -7.11 -23.27 5.27
C ASN A 206 -6.71 -24.66 5.82
N LEU A 207 -5.48 -25.13 5.58
CA LEU A 207 -5.00 -26.44 6.03
C LEU A 207 -4.38 -26.41 7.45
N THR A 208 -4.34 -25.25 8.10
CA THR A 208 -3.72 -25.05 9.43
C THR A 208 -4.70 -24.80 10.57
N ALA A 209 -6.00 -25.08 10.40
CA ALA A 209 -6.91 -25.16 11.54
C ALA A 209 -6.61 -26.46 12.31
N PRO A 210 -6.23 -26.42 13.61
CA PRO A 210 -6.13 -27.64 14.40
C PRO A 210 -7.52 -28.28 14.46
N SER A 211 -7.62 -29.56 14.11
CA SER A 211 -8.82 -30.34 14.39
C SER A 211 -8.94 -30.51 15.91
N GLU A 212 -9.58 -29.57 16.57
CA GLU A 212 -10.03 -29.74 17.95
C GLU A 212 -11.26 -30.66 17.91
N ASN A 213 -11.00 -31.97 17.91
CA ASN A 213 -11.84 -33.06 18.42
C ASN A 213 -11.42 -34.40 17.78
N ALA A 214 -10.48 -35.09 18.42
CA ALA A 214 -10.38 -36.55 18.37
C ALA A 214 -9.52 -37.05 19.54
N ASP A 215 -9.93 -36.75 20.77
CA ASP A 215 -9.70 -37.68 21.87
C ASP A 215 -10.66 -37.41 23.04
N ALA A 216 -11.94 -37.65 22.75
CA ALA A 216 -12.87 -38.06 23.79
C ALA A 216 -13.19 -39.53 23.51
N SER A 217 -12.88 -40.38 24.49
CA SER A 217 -13.26 -41.80 24.59
C SER A 217 -12.35 -42.79 23.87
N THR A 218 -11.35 -43.35 24.58
CA THR A 218 -11.48 -44.73 25.10
C THR A 218 -10.37 -45.10 26.10
N ARG A 219 -10.84 -45.59 27.26
CA ARG A 219 -10.18 -46.41 28.31
C ARG A 219 -9.39 -45.72 29.40
#